data_AF-A0A5D4SP17-F1
#
_entry.id   AF-A0A5D4SP17-F1
#
_cell.length_a   1.000
_cell.length_b   1.000
_cell.length_c   1.000
_cell.angle_alpha   90.00
_cell.angle_beta   90.00
_cell.angle_gamma   90.00
#
_symmetry.space_group_name_H-M   'P 1'
#
loop_
_entity.id
_entity.type
_entity.pdbx_description
1 polymer ?
#
loop_
_entity_poly.entity_id
_entity_poly.type
_entity_poly.pdbx_seq_one_letter_code
_entity_poly.pdbx_strand_id
1 'polypeptide(L)' 'MISRLNRIEGQVRGVKRLIEEDTYCDDVLTQISAVQSALNGLGKMLLEGHMKSCIVERIQDGDTEVIDELLVTVKRLMK' A
#
# COMPACT_ATOMS: atom_id res chain seq x y z
N MET A 1 1.08 0.60 -11.82
CA MET A 1 0.60 1.10 -10.50
C MET A 1 -0.83 1.62 -10.58
N ILE A 2 -1.15 2.56 -11.50
CA ILE A 2 -2.49 3.14 -11.63
C ILE A 2 -3.60 2.09 -11.79
N SER A 3 -3.42 1.06 -12.62
CA SER A 3 -4.40 -0.01 -12.77
C SER A 3 -4.74 -0.76 -11.46
N ARG A 4 -3.76 -0.93 -10.56
CA ARG A 4 -3.97 -1.52 -9.23
C ARG A 4 -4.71 -0.56 -8.31
N LEU A 5 -4.38 0.72 -8.36
CA LEU A 5 -5.07 1.75 -7.58
C LEU A 5 -6.54 1.87 -7.99
N ASN A 6 -6.84 1.86 -9.29
CA ASN A 6 -8.23 1.87 -9.80
C ASN A 6 -9.02 0.64 -9.33
N ARG A 7 -8.37 -0.52 -9.24
CA ARG A 7 -9.00 -1.73 -8.69
C ARG A 7 -9.29 -1.58 -7.20
N ILE A 8 -8.36 -1.04 -6.42
CA ILE A 8 -8.53 -0.78 -4.98
C ILE A 8 -9.67 0.22 -4.77
N GLU A 9 -9.73 1.30 -5.53
CA GLU A 9 -10.84 2.26 -5.50
C GLU A 9 -12.18 1.56 -5.76
N GLY A 10 -12.23 0.67 -6.75
CA GLY A 10 -13.39 -0.18 -7.02
C GLY A 10 -13.80 -1.05 -5.82
N GLN A 11 -12.84 -1.64 -5.11
CA GLN A 11 -13.10 -2.43 -3.89
C GLN A 11 -13.63 -1.55 -2.76
N VAL A 12 -13.08 -0.35 -2.55
CA VAL A 12 -13.56 0.61 -1.53
C VAL A 12 -15.01 1.04 -1.82
N ARG A 13 -15.34 1.31 -3.08
CA ARG A 13 -16.74 1.58 -3.49
C ARG A 13 -17.64 0.36 -3.27
N GLY A 14 -17.10 -0.86 -3.43
CA GLY A 14 -17.79 -2.09 -3.07
C GLY A 14 -18.13 -2.16 -1.58
N VAL A 15 -17.16 -1.91 -0.71
CA VAL A 15 -17.35 -1.87 0.75
C VAL A 15 -18.44 -0.86 1.13
N LYS A 16 -18.40 0.35 0.55
CA LYS A 16 -19.42 1.38 0.79
C LYS A 16 -20.83 0.87 0.48
N ARG A 17 -21.03 0.22 -0.67
CA ARG A 17 -22.35 -0.33 -1.05
C ARG A 17 -22.84 -1.40 -0.09
N LEU A 18 -21.96 -2.32 0.33
CA LEU A 18 -22.34 -3.38 1.27
C LEU A 18 -22.84 -2.80 2.61
N ILE A 19 -22.23 -1.70 3.07
CA ILE A 19 -22.68 -0.98 4.27
C ILE A 19 -24.03 -0.29 4.03
N GLU A 20 -24.20 0.38 2.89
CA GLU A 20 -25.46 1.03 2.53
C GLU A 20 -26.63 0.03 2.36
N GLU A 21 -26.33 -1.20 1.96
CA GLU A 21 -27.28 -2.30 1.80
C GLU A 21 -27.52 -3.10 3.10
N ASP A 22 -26.96 -2.67 4.24
CA ASP A 22 -27.04 -3.34 5.55
C ASP A 22 -26.65 -4.84 5.49
N THR A 23 -25.60 -5.13 4.69
CA THR A 23 -25.09 -6.49 4.52
C THR A 23 -24.48 -7.01 5.82
N TYR A 24 -24.51 -8.33 6.02
CA TYR A 24 -23.91 -9.00 7.17
C TYR A 24 -22.45 -8.56 7.42
N CYS A 25 -22.15 -8.21 8.66
CA CYS A 25 -20.89 -7.59 9.05
C CYS A 25 -19.65 -8.38 8.63
N ASP A 26 -19.70 -9.72 8.68
CA ASP A 26 -18.55 -10.56 8.34
C ASP A 26 -18.16 -10.45 6.85
N ASP A 27 -19.14 -10.24 5.96
CA ASP A 27 -18.89 -10.03 4.53
C ASP A 27 -18.22 -8.66 4.28
N VAL A 28 -18.68 -7.63 4.99
CA VAL A 28 -18.07 -6.29 4.96
C VAL A 28 -16.62 -6.36 5.47
N LEU A 29 -16.38 -7.02 6.59
CA LEU A 29 -15.04 -7.22 7.16
C LEU A 29 -14.12 -8.01 6.23
N THR A 30 -14.66 -9.00 5.52
CA THR A 30 -13.94 -9.76 4.50
C THR A 30 -13.49 -8.85 3.35
N GLN A 31 -14.37 -7.97 2.85
CA GLN A 31 -14.01 -7.02 1.79
C GLN A 31 -13.01 -5.96 2.27
N ILE A 32 -13.13 -5.47 3.51
CA ILE A 32 -12.14 -4.57 4.12
C ILE A 32 -10.76 -5.24 4.16
N SER A 33 -10.70 -6.50 4.59
CA SER A 33 -9.45 -7.27 4.64
C SER A 33 -8.83 -7.44 3.24
N ALA A 34 -9.66 -7.61 2.21
CA ALA A 34 -9.21 -7.67 0.82
C ALA A 34 -8.65 -6.32 0.31
N VAL A 35 -9.26 -5.19 0.71
CA VAL A 35 -8.75 -3.83 0.41
C VAL A 35 -7.40 -3.61 1.08
N GLN A 36 -7.27 -3.92 2.37
CA GLN A 36 -6.01 -3.81 3.12
C GLN A 36 -4.90 -4.64 2.47
N SER A 37 -5.18 -5.89 2.11
CA SER A 37 -4.23 -6.77 1.42
C SER A 37 -3.77 -6.19 0.08
N ALA A 38 -4.68 -5.60 -0.70
CA ALA A 38 -4.36 -4.97 -1.97
C ALA A 38 -3.49 -3.71 -1.80
N LEU A 39 -3.80 -2.88 -0.80
CA LEU A 39 -3.00 -1.70 -0.44
C LEU A 39 -1.60 -2.10 0.03
N ASN A 40 -1.47 -3.13 0.87
CA ASN A 40 -0.18 -3.66 1.30
C ASN A 40 0.66 -4.15 0.11
N GLY A 41 0.02 -4.85 -0.84
CA GLY A 41 0.69 -5.27 -2.08
C GLY A 41 1.16 -4.09 -2.94
N LEU A 42 0.35 -3.04 -3.06
CA LEU A 42 0.73 -1.82 -3.78
C LEU A 42 1.88 -1.08 -3.09
N GLY A 43 1.83 -0.95 -1.76
CA GLY A 43 2.88 -0.32 -0.96
C GLY A 43 4.23 -1.02 -1.10
N LYS A 44 4.24 -2.35 -1.06
CA LYS A 44 5.46 -3.16 -1.30
C LYS A 44 6.05 -2.92 -2.69
N MET A 45 5.21 -2.87 -3.73
CA MET A 45 5.65 -2.60 -5.10
C MET A 45 6.25 -1.19 -5.24
N LEU A 46 5.63 -0.19 -4.61
CA LEU A 46 6.14 1.19 -4.63
C LEU A 46 7.49 1.29 -3.88
N LEU A 47 7.59 0.63 -2.73
CA LEU A 47 8.83 0.56 -1.95
C LEU A 47 9.96 -0.11 -2.75
N GLU A 48 9.69 -1.23 -3.42
CA GLU A 48 10.67 -1.92 -4.25
C GLU A 48 11.19 -1.00 -5.38
N GLY A 49 10.28 -0.27 -6.04
CA GLY A 49 10.65 0.72 -7.05
C GLY A 49 11.54 1.82 -6.47
N HIS A 50 11.14 2.40 -5.33
CA HIS A 50 11.91 3.44 -4.64
C HIS A 50 13.32 2.98 -4.25
N MET A 51 13.44 1.76 -3.73
CA MET A 51 14.73 1.17 -3.37
C MET A 51 15.64 0.98 -4.58
N LYS A 52 15.10 0.56 -5.73
CA LYS A 52 15.88 0.28 -6.94
C LYS A 52 16.29 1.52 -7.73
N SER A 53 15.64 2.66 -7.52
CA SER A 53 15.99 3.93 -8.18
C SER A 53 16.59 4.93 -7.20
N CYS A 54 15.74 5.67 -6.49
CA CYS A 54 16.14 6.85 -5.72
C CYS A 54 17.16 6.52 -4.61
N ILE A 55 16.98 5.38 -3.93
CA ILE A 55 17.88 4.99 -2.85
C ILE A 55 19.25 4.60 -3.40
N VAL A 56 19.31 3.80 -4.47
CA VAL A 56 20.58 3.39 -5.09
C VAL A 56 21.35 4.60 -5.61
N GLU A 57 20.66 5.55 -6.26
CA GLU A 57 21.28 6.79 -6.75
C GLU A 57 21.89 7.61 -5.60
N ARG A 58 21.14 7.87 -4.53
CA ARG A 58 21.66 8.63 -3.37
C ARG A 58 22.85 7.95 -2.69
N ILE A 59 22.84 6.62 -2.56
CA ILE A 59 23.97 5.88 -2.01
C ILE A 59 25.22 6.02 -2.90
N GLN A 60 25.04 5.98 -4.23
CA GLN A 60 26.15 6.17 -5.18
C GLN A 60 26.75 7.58 -5.09
N ASP A 61 25.93 8.58 -4.76
CA ASP A 61 26.35 9.96 -4.52
C ASP A 61 26.98 10.18 -3.12
N GLY A 62 27.11 9.11 -2.32
CA GLY A 62 27.72 9.14 -0.99
C GLY A 62 26.77 9.55 0.14
N ASP A 63 25.48 9.71 -0.16
CA ASP A 63 24.46 10.03 0.84
C ASP A 63 23.92 8.75 1.48
N THR A 64 24.49 8.40 2.64
CA THR A 64 24.06 7.22 3.41
C THR A 64 22.90 7.51 4.37
N GLU A 65 22.55 8.77 4.62
CA GLU A 65 21.43 9.15 5.51
C GLU A 65 20.09 8.68 4.96
N VAL A 66 20.01 8.49 3.64
CA VAL A 66 18.85 7.91 2.95
C VAL A 66 18.43 6.54 3.51
N ILE A 67 19.34 5.77 4.11
CA ILE A 67 19.02 4.48 4.74
C ILE A 67 18.15 4.68 5.99
N ASP A 68 18.40 5.71 6.78
CA ASP A 68 17.61 6.01 7.96
C ASP A 68 16.18 6.46 7.57
N GLU A 69 16.06 7.26 6.51
CA GLU A 69 14.77 7.63 5.91
C GLU A 69 13.98 6.38 5.44
N LEU A 70 14.67 5.45 4.78
CA LEU A 70 14.10 4.18 4.34
C LEU A 70 13.60 3.36 5.52
N LEU A 71 14.38 3.25 6.61
CA LEU A 71 13.99 2.51 7.82
C LEU A 71 12.73 3.09 8.46
N VAL A 72 12.56 4.42 8.48
CA VAL A 72 11.32 5.06 8.94
C VAL A 72 10.13 4.65 8.08
N THR A 73 10.31 4.62 6.76
CA THR A 73 9.24 4.24 5.81
C THR A 73 8.86 2.76 5.97
N VAL A 74 9.84 1.86 6.04
CA VAL A 74 9.63 0.42 6.24
C VAL A 74 8.88 0.15 7.54
N LYS A 75 9.25 0.81 8.65
CA LYS A 75 8.55 0.68 9.94
C LYS A 75 7.08 1.07 9.88
N ARG A 76 6.69 2.02 9.00
CA ARG A 76 5.28 2.40 8.82
C ARG A 76 4.50 1.35 8.02
N LEU A 77 5.14 0.73 7.02
CA LEU A 77 4.51 -0.28 6.15
C LEU A 77 4.40 -1.68 6.78
N MET A 78 5.12 -1.94 7.86
CA MET A 78 5.08 -3.20 8.61
C MET A 78 4.10 -3.20 9.79
N LYS A 79 3.42 -2.08 10.05
CA LYS A 79 2.31 -2.02 11.02
C LYS A 79 1.04 -2.58 10.39
#